data_AF-A0A5M8IBB1-F1
#
_entry.id   AF-A0A5M8IBB1-F1
#
_cell.length_a   1.000
_cell.length_b   1.000
_cell.length_c   1.000
_cell.angle_alpha   90.00
_cell.angle_beta   90.00
_cell.angle_gamma   90.00
#
_symmetry.space_group_name_H-M   'P 1'
#
loop_
_entity.id
_entity.type
_entity.pdbx_description
1 polymer ?
#
loop_
_entity_poly.entity_id
_entity_poly.type
_entity_poly.pdbx_seq_one_letter_code
_entity_poly.pdbx_strand_id
1 'polypeptide(L)'
;MAKDTEGNAYYGRNSRQNVFGKTIALLRKQGLNVKVHAWLPALSDTRAVKQHGDWAMTAQNGRLSANWMSPSNPEVALYTEATVRELIQKYGVEGIHLDCLAYSDLDYDYSKGNVKAFAAARGLPAHITQSDLLGKEYAQWLNWRSSMIAAYASKIGSSVRKAGRGKVEYSAAFAGNRVFNYKDVDQSGQEISLIAPSFDFIVPVMHVACLEGEGEMLARSLVSLRVKSGAMPFVVRLIGPADGGMMTDDYLSEVLEVLSDGASGIGFSSYHSIFGKDPARRSINEEGLNLINKAFGGKGLKARHETLTGSFSLDSVSLMPGFLAMFLVVVFNMVAIPVYGRKTGQEESAMIAAPLDTSVHQWREMAADMSEGFLSGSSAEEISRMLRSYDARGVHKNRIAMVLDAVTRSASPMTELYEAVCCSMEWKALALKYLNEVCLLGYVAINDRFVSLTRSGRELLTQARSEGFDYDYWAFVECCLQQTVSVVCPHCGSVTQTHVYWSSFDCSQCAATLHFEDVLTVELHQNRTQVASFDSMDFC
;
A
#
# COMPACT_ATOMS: atom_id res chain seq x y z
N MET A 1 12.98 -23.54 7.85
CA MET A 1 11.74 -23.74 7.06
C MET A 1 10.95 -24.89 7.65
N ALA A 2 9.64 -24.74 7.82
CA ALA A 2 8.72 -25.80 8.24
C ALA A 2 8.07 -26.48 7.04
N LYS A 3 7.74 -25.74 5.99
CA LYS A 3 7.13 -26.26 4.76
C LYS A 3 7.61 -25.46 3.55
N ASP A 4 7.77 -26.11 2.39
CA ASP A 4 8.13 -25.46 1.12
C ASP A 4 6.94 -25.34 0.15
N THR A 5 7.15 -24.65 -0.98
CA THR A 5 6.16 -24.40 -2.04
C THR A 5 5.74 -25.66 -2.79
N GLU A 6 6.51 -26.75 -2.69
CA GLU A 6 6.12 -28.06 -3.23
C GLU A 6 5.20 -28.84 -2.27
N GLY A 7 4.91 -28.28 -1.09
CA GLY A 7 4.10 -28.92 -0.07
C GLY A 7 4.85 -30.01 0.72
N ASN A 8 6.19 -30.00 0.72
CA ASN A 8 6.96 -30.85 1.61
C ASN A 8 6.94 -30.27 3.03
N ALA A 9 6.41 -31.05 3.98
CA ALA A 9 6.54 -30.74 5.39
C ALA A 9 7.88 -31.28 5.94
N TYR A 10 8.62 -30.40 6.61
CA TYR A 10 9.86 -30.74 7.34
C TYR A 10 9.60 -31.03 8.82
N TYR A 11 8.32 -31.15 9.19
CA TYR A 11 7.79 -31.46 10.51
C TYR A 11 6.75 -32.59 10.44
N GLY A 12 6.31 -33.06 11.61
CA GLY A 12 5.28 -34.08 11.77
C GLY A 12 5.76 -35.51 11.48
N ARG A 13 4.83 -36.45 11.58
CA ARG A 13 5.08 -37.88 11.30
C ARG A 13 5.29 -38.17 9.81
N ASN A 14 4.79 -37.29 8.95
CA ASN A 14 4.90 -37.42 7.49
C ASN A 14 6.23 -36.89 6.95
N SER A 15 7.01 -36.19 7.78
CA SER A 15 8.40 -35.85 7.44
C SER A 15 9.30 -37.03 7.78
N ARG A 16 10.03 -37.57 6.78
CA ARG A 16 10.97 -38.69 6.96
C ARG A 16 11.95 -38.51 8.12
N GLN A 17 12.28 -37.27 8.49
CA GLN A 17 13.27 -37.01 9.53
C GLN A 17 12.82 -36.00 10.60
N ASN A 18 11.65 -35.33 10.46
CA ASN A 18 11.22 -34.23 11.33
C ASN A 18 12.39 -33.25 11.61
N VAL A 19 13.09 -32.85 10.55
CA VAL A 19 14.32 -32.04 10.65
C VAL A 19 14.03 -30.74 11.39
N PHE A 20 12.87 -30.13 11.13
CA PHE A 20 12.44 -28.91 11.81
C PHE A 20 12.40 -29.07 13.34
N GLY A 21 11.74 -30.13 13.84
CA GLY A 21 11.68 -30.40 15.28
C GLY A 21 13.03 -30.69 15.90
N LYS A 22 13.88 -31.46 15.20
CA LYS A 22 15.24 -31.78 15.66
C LYS A 22 16.11 -30.52 15.75
N THR A 23 16.01 -29.61 14.77
CA THR A 23 16.73 -28.34 14.79
C THR A 23 16.28 -27.45 15.96
N ILE A 24 14.97 -27.34 16.23
CA ILE A 24 14.46 -26.61 17.39
C ILE A 24 15.02 -27.20 18.70
N ALA A 25 14.95 -28.52 18.86
CA ALA A 25 15.47 -29.19 20.05
C ALA A 25 16.98 -28.95 20.23
N LEU A 26 17.74 -28.95 19.13
CA LEU A 26 19.17 -28.65 19.16
C LEU A 26 19.43 -27.20 19.59
N LEU A 27 18.74 -26.22 18.99
CA LEU A 27 18.89 -24.80 19.33
C LEU A 27 18.59 -24.55 20.81
N ARG A 28 17.51 -25.14 21.33
CA ARG A 28 17.13 -25.06 22.75
C ARG A 28 18.18 -25.69 23.66
N LYS A 29 18.74 -26.85 23.28
CA LYS A 29 19.79 -27.54 24.05
C LYS A 29 21.08 -26.71 24.14
N GLN A 30 21.37 -25.89 23.13
CA GLN A 30 22.54 -24.99 23.13
C GLN A 30 22.34 -23.75 24.02
N GLY A 31 21.15 -23.53 24.58
CA GLY A 31 20.87 -22.37 25.44
C GLY A 31 20.95 -21.02 24.71
N LEU A 32 20.86 -21.04 23.37
CA LEU A 32 20.89 -19.82 22.58
C LEU A 32 19.60 -19.02 22.80
N ASN A 33 19.74 -17.72 23.04
CA ASN A 33 18.61 -16.80 23.15
C ASN A 33 18.10 -16.41 21.75
N VAL A 34 17.53 -17.39 21.03
CA VAL A 34 16.97 -17.21 19.68
C VAL A 34 15.50 -17.59 19.66
N LYS A 35 14.68 -16.75 19.03
CA LYS A 35 13.28 -17.08 18.71
C LYS A 35 13.26 -17.89 17.41
N VAL A 36 12.47 -18.96 17.36
CA VAL A 36 12.28 -19.75 16.16
C VAL A 36 10.92 -19.43 15.54
N HIS A 37 10.96 -18.89 14.33
CA HIS A 37 9.76 -18.65 13.53
C HIS A 37 9.57 -19.78 12.52
N ALA A 38 8.42 -20.45 12.56
CA ALA A 38 8.08 -21.48 11.57
C ALA A 38 7.77 -20.82 10.23
N TRP A 39 8.68 -20.97 9.27
CA TRP A 39 8.54 -20.43 7.92
C TRP A 39 7.79 -21.40 6.99
N LEU A 40 6.72 -20.92 6.35
CA LEU A 40 5.90 -21.67 5.40
C LEU A 40 5.30 -20.75 4.32
N PRO A 41 5.06 -21.26 3.10
CA PRO A 41 4.31 -20.52 2.09
C PRO A 41 2.82 -20.45 2.47
N ALA A 42 2.21 -19.32 2.18
CA ALA A 42 0.83 -18.99 2.49
C ALA A 42 -0.13 -19.44 1.38
N LEU A 43 0.17 -19.08 0.13
CA LEU A 43 -0.71 -19.32 -1.01
C LEU A 43 -0.04 -20.15 -2.12
N SER A 44 1.17 -20.65 -1.91
CA SER A 44 1.88 -21.52 -2.86
C SER A 44 2.10 -22.91 -2.28
N ASP A 45 1.41 -23.91 -2.82
CA ASP A 45 1.54 -25.32 -2.47
C ASP A 45 1.10 -26.23 -3.63
N THR A 46 2.08 -26.77 -4.36
CA THR A 46 1.85 -27.69 -5.48
C THR A 46 1.06 -28.94 -5.09
N ARG A 47 1.28 -29.50 -3.88
CA ARG A 47 0.59 -30.73 -3.46
C ARG A 47 -0.85 -30.46 -3.05
N ALA A 48 -1.10 -29.38 -2.33
CA ALA A 48 -2.46 -29.00 -1.94
C ALA A 48 -3.31 -28.73 -3.19
N VAL A 49 -2.79 -27.98 -4.16
CA VAL A 49 -3.48 -27.73 -5.44
C VAL A 49 -3.76 -29.02 -6.22
N LYS A 50 -2.81 -29.96 -6.26
CA LYS A 50 -3.03 -31.27 -6.91
C LYS A 50 -4.11 -32.12 -6.23
N GLN A 51 -4.25 -31.99 -4.91
CA GLN A 51 -5.27 -32.71 -4.13
C GLN A 51 -6.64 -32.03 -4.18
N HIS A 52 -6.64 -30.69 -4.24
CA HIS A 52 -7.81 -29.83 -4.21
C HIS A 52 -7.74 -28.84 -5.37
N GLY A 53 -8.05 -29.31 -6.58
CA GLY A 53 -7.94 -28.49 -7.79
C GLY A 53 -8.84 -27.25 -7.78
N ASP A 54 -9.96 -27.31 -7.05
CA ASP A 54 -10.90 -26.21 -6.81
C ASP A 54 -10.34 -25.11 -5.89
N TRP A 55 -9.20 -25.36 -5.23
CA TRP A 55 -8.49 -24.34 -4.45
C TRP A 55 -7.58 -23.49 -5.31
N ALA A 56 -7.27 -23.90 -6.54
CA ALA A 56 -6.34 -23.19 -7.40
C ALA A 56 -6.84 -21.78 -7.75
N MET A 57 -5.91 -20.82 -7.86
CA MET A 57 -6.21 -19.55 -8.52
C MET A 57 -6.62 -19.79 -9.97
N THR A 58 -7.54 -18.97 -10.48
CA THR A 58 -8.02 -19.06 -11.88
C THR A 58 -7.49 -17.89 -12.69
N ALA A 59 -6.82 -18.19 -13.80
CA ALA A 59 -6.32 -17.21 -14.75
C ALA A 59 -7.46 -16.49 -15.50
N GLN A 60 -7.16 -15.40 -16.18
CA GLN A 60 -8.11 -14.65 -17.01
C GLN A 60 -8.76 -15.51 -18.09
N ASN A 61 -8.03 -16.47 -18.64
CA ASN A 61 -8.53 -17.42 -19.64
C ASN A 61 -9.19 -18.68 -19.04
N GLY A 62 -9.40 -18.71 -17.72
CA GLY A 62 -9.99 -19.84 -17.01
C GLY A 62 -9.00 -20.95 -16.62
N ARG A 63 -7.72 -20.84 -16.99
CA ARG A 63 -6.68 -21.82 -16.61
C ARG A 63 -6.45 -21.84 -15.10
N LEU A 64 -6.44 -23.01 -14.49
CA LEU A 64 -6.10 -23.15 -13.08
C LEU A 64 -4.58 -23.06 -12.88
N SER A 65 -4.16 -22.40 -11.81
CA SER A 65 -2.76 -22.39 -11.37
C SER A 65 -2.33 -23.80 -10.96
N ALA A 66 -1.07 -24.16 -11.24
CA ALA A 66 -0.52 -25.47 -10.89
C ALA A 66 -0.04 -25.55 -9.43
N ASN A 67 0.18 -24.41 -8.79
CA ASN A 67 0.82 -24.30 -7.49
C ASN A 67 0.27 -23.18 -6.60
N TRP A 68 -0.46 -22.19 -7.13
CA TRP A 68 -1.04 -21.12 -6.33
C TRP A 68 -2.50 -21.36 -5.98
N MET A 69 -2.81 -21.20 -4.69
CA MET A 69 -4.13 -21.35 -4.10
C MET A 69 -4.82 -19.99 -3.98
N SER A 70 -6.14 -19.95 -4.20
CA SER A 70 -6.93 -18.73 -4.17
C SER A 70 -7.11 -18.22 -2.72
N PRO A 71 -6.75 -16.96 -2.41
CA PRO A 71 -6.93 -16.38 -1.08
C PRO A 71 -8.40 -16.19 -0.70
N SER A 72 -9.30 -16.10 -1.70
CA SER A 72 -10.75 -15.98 -1.48
C SER A 72 -11.46 -17.33 -1.27
N ASN A 73 -10.76 -18.45 -1.43
CA ASN A 73 -11.32 -19.76 -1.09
C ASN A 73 -11.22 -20.00 0.44
N PRO A 74 -12.35 -20.17 1.16
CA PRO A 74 -12.34 -20.31 2.61
C PRO A 74 -11.59 -21.57 3.11
N GLU A 75 -11.56 -22.65 2.32
CA GLU A 75 -10.88 -23.90 2.67
C GLU A 75 -9.36 -23.74 2.66
N VAL A 76 -8.81 -22.88 1.80
CA VAL A 76 -7.37 -22.55 1.77
C VAL A 76 -6.96 -21.89 3.08
N ALA A 77 -7.79 -20.98 3.61
CA ALA A 77 -7.53 -20.38 4.91
C ALA A 77 -7.60 -21.43 6.04
N LEU A 78 -8.63 -22.29 6.05
CA LEU A 78 -8.77 -23.35 7.06
C LEU A 78 -7.57 -24.32 7.06
N TYR A 79 -7.06 -24.65 5.88
CA TYR A 79 -5.87 -25.46 5.71
C TYR A 79 -4.62 -24.84 6.34
N THR A 80 -4.38 -23.55 6.09
CA THR A 80 -3.26 -22.81 6.67
C THR A 80 -3.42 -22.63 8.17
N GLU A 81 -4.64 -22.36 8.66
CA GLU A 81 -4.94 -22.28 10.09
C GLU A 81 -4.65 -23.60 10.81
N ALA A 82 -5.02 -24.74 10.22
CA ALA A 82 -4.72 -26.05 10.78
C ALA A 82 -3.21 -26.30 10.87
N THR A 83 -2.48 -25.92 9.81
CA THR A 83 -1.02 -26.00 9.75
C THR A 83 -0.36 -25.16 10.84
N VAL A 84 -0.74 -23.89 10.94
CA VAL A 84 -0.23 -22.95 11.95
C VAL A 84 -0.49 -23.46 13.37
N ARG A 85 -1.72 -23.92 13.63
CA ARG A 85 -2.10 -24.46 14.94
C ARG A 85 -1.26 -25.68 15.30
N GLU A 86 -1.02 -26.59 14.37
CA GLU A 86 -0.15 -27.75 14.60
C GLU A 86 1.28 -27.33 14.95
N LEU A 87 1.85 -26.39 14.19
CA LEU A 87 3.21 -25.91 14.41
C LEU A 87 3.36 -25.28 15.81
N ILE A 88 2.44 -24.41 16.19
CA ILE A 88 2.44 -23.77 17.52
C ILE A 88 2.30 -24.82 18.62
N GLN A 89 1.28 -25.69 18.53
CA GLN A 89 0.95 -26.60 19.62
C GLN A 89 1.96 -27.75 19.80
N LYS A 90 2.53 -28.27 18.72
CA LYS A 90 3.44 -29.43 18.78
C LYS A 90 4.90 -29.05 18.93
N TYR A 91 5.31 -27.89 18.43
CA TYR A 91 6.72 -27.49 18.41
C TYR A 91 7.02 -26.33 19.38
N GLY A 92 5.99 -25.63 19.84
CA GLY A 92 6.11 -24.50 20.75
C GLY A 92 6.95 -23.38 20.15
N VAL A 93 6.80 -23.12 18.84
CA VAL A 93 7.55 -22.06 18.14
C VAL A 93 7.19 -20.68 18.67
N GLU A 94 8.15 -19.77 18.68
CA GLU A 94 7.97 -18.40 19.15
C GLU A 94 7.36 -17.49 18.08
N GLY A 95 7.36 -17.92 16.82
CA GLY A 95 6.68 -17.20 15.76
C GLY A 95 6.23 -18.05 14.56
N ILE A 96 5.41 -17.44 13.72
CA ILE A 96 4.98 -17.93 12.41
C ILE A 96 5.40 -16.89 11.37
N HIS A 97 6.05 -17.35 10.31
CA HIS A 97 6.50 -16.50 9.21
C HIS A 97 5.92 -16.98 7.88
N LEU A 98 5.04 -16.19 7.28
CA LEU A 98 4.46 -16.49 5.97
C LEU A 98 5.34 -16.01 4.83
N ASP A 99 5.38 -16.79 3.77
CA ASP A 99 5.97 -16.42 2.48
C ASP A 99 4.95 -16.67 1.37
N CYS A 100 5.19 -16.21 0.14
CA CYS A 100 4.24 -16.36 -0.97
C CYS A 100 2.82 -15.88 -0.60
N LEU A 101 2.70 -14.78 0.16
CA LEU A 101 1.44 -14.12 0.50
C LEU A 101 1.11 -13.10 -0.60
N ALA A 102 0.81 -13.61 -1.79
CA ALA A 102 0.60 -12.80 -2.99
C ALA A 102 -0.18 -13.59 -4.04
N TYR A 103 -0.60 -12.89 -5.10
CA TYR A 103 -0.82 -13.49 -6.41
C TYR A 103 0.52 -13.71 -7.12
N SER A 104 0.57 -14.68 -8.02
CA SER A 104 1.79 -14.92 -8.81
C SER A 104 2.03 -13.83 -9.86
N ASP A 105 0.95 -13.24 -10.38
CA ASP A 105 0.94 -12.19 -11.40
C ASP A 105 -0.49 -11.60 -11.56
N LEU A 106 -0.69 -10.74 -12.58
CA LEU A 106 -1.96 -10.09 -12.94
C LEU A 106 -3.00 -11.02 -13.60
N ASP A 107 -2.58 -12.20 -14.05
CA ASP A 107 -3.44 -13.15 -14.77
C ASP A 107 -4.39 -13.87 -13.80
N TYR A 108 -4.09 -13.94 -12.50
CA TYR A 108 -4.82 -14.82 -11.58
C TYR A 108 -5.81 -14.16 -10.64
N ASP A 109 -6.82 -15.01 -10.34
CA ASP A 109 -7.97 -14.92 -9.42
C ASP A 109 -9.32 -14.49 -9.99
N TYR A 110 -9.46 -14.62 -11.32
CA TYR A 110 -10.70 -14.49 -12.08
C TYR A 110 -11.61 -15.71 -11.91
N SER A 111 -11.61 -16.33 -10.73
CA SER A 111 -12.51 -17.43 -10.43
C SER A 111 -13.95 -16.91 -10.41
N LYS A 112 -14.90 -17.72 -10.86
CA LYS A 112 -16.32 -17.32 -10.90
C LYS A 112 -16.83 -16.85 -9.53
N GLY A 113 -16.38 -17.50 -8.46
CA GLY A 113 -16.71 -17.11 -7.09
C GLY A 113 -16.18 -15.73 -6.72
N ASN A 114 -14.92 -15.44 -7.06
CA ASN A 114 -14.29 -14.16 -6.72
C ASN A 114 -14.88 -13.00 -7.52
N VAL A 115 -15.09 -13.17 -8.84
CA VAL A 115 -15.73 -12.15 -9.68
C VAL A 115 -17.16 -11.87 -9.21
N LYS A 116 -17.91 -12.90 -8.82
CA LYS A 116 -19.26 -12.74 -8.27
C LYS A 116 -19.24 -12.00 -6.93
N ALA A 117 -18.29 -12.31 -6.06
CA ALA A 117 -18.14 -11.63 -4.76
C ALA A 117 -17.78 -10.15 -4.94
N PHE A 118 -16.87 -9.84 -5.87
CA PHE A 118 -16.54 -8.47 -6.25
C PHE A 118 -17.77 -7.72 -6.79
N ALA A 119 -18.51 -8.33 -7.72
CA ALA A 119 -19.71 -7.72 -8.28
C ALA A 119 -20.74 -7.37 -7.20
N ALA A 120 -21.00 -8.31 -6.29
CA ALA A 120 -21.90 -8.10 -5.17
C ALA A 120 -21.42 -6.99 -4.23
N ALA A 121 -20.12 -6.94 -3.91
CA ALA A 121 -19.54 -5.92 -3.05
C ALA A 121 -19.58 -4.51 -3.67
N ARG A 122 -19.63 -4.42 -5.00
CA ARG A 122 -19.69 -3.16 -5.75
C ARG A 122 -21.10 -2.75 -6.16
N GLY A 123 -22.13 -3.54 -5.84
CA GLY A 123 -23.50 -3.29 -6.32
C GLY A 123 -23.65 -3.45 -7.84
N LEU A 124 -22.73 -4.15 -8.49
CA LEU A 124 -22.72 -4.38 -9.93
C LEU A 124 -23.61 -5.59 -10.28
N PRO A 125 -24.05 -5.72 -11.55
CA PRO A 125 -24.77 -6.90 -12.00
C PRO A 125 -24.01 -8.19 -11.66
N ALA A 126 -24.73 -9.23 -11.25
CA ALA A 126 -24.12 -10.51 -10.84
C ALA A 126 -23.24 -11.16 -11.92
N HIS A 127 -23.41 -10.75 -13.17
CA HIS A 127 -22.57 -11.13 -14.30
C HIS A 127 -21.87 -9.89 -14.87
N ILE A 128 -20.62 -9.68 -14.45
CA ILE A 128 -19.71 -8.67 -15.04
C ILE A 128 -18.91 -9.35 -16.14
N THR A 129 -18.81 -8.70 -17.31
CA THR A 129 -17.96 -9.22 -18.38
C THR A 129 -16.49 -8.96 -18.04
N GLN A 130 -15.60 -9.82 -18.53
CA GLN A 130 -14.17 -9.61 -18.35
C GLN A 130 -13.69 -8.29 -18.96
N SER A 131 -14.30 -7.83 -20.04
CA SER A 131 -13.99 -6.52 -20.64
C SER A 131 -14.37 -5.35 -19.75
N ASP A 132 -15.51 -5.42 -19.04
CA ASP A 132 -15.88 -4.38 -18.08
C ASP A 132 -14.96 -4.42 -16.86
N LEU A 133 -14.59 -5.63 -16.40
CA LEU A 133 -13.67 -5.81 -15.27
C LEU A 133 -12.27 -5.26 -15.55
N LEU A 134 -11.73 -5.55 -16.74
CA LEU A 134 -10.40 -5.10 -17.17
C LEU A 134 -10.38 -3.70 -17.78
N GLY A 135 -11.57 -3.10 -17.99
CA GLY A 135 -11.74 -1.76 -18.50
C GLY A 135 -12.23 -0.80 -17.41
N LYS A 136 -13.55 -0.74 -17.23
CA LYS A 136 -14.22 0.22 -16.35
C LYS A 136 -13.88 0.03 -14.88
N GLU A 137 -13.78 -1.23 -14.44
CA GLU A 137 -13.61 -1.58 -13.03
C GLU A 137 -12.16 -1.95 -12.68
N TYR A 138 -11.18 -1.70 -13.56
CA TYR A 138 -9.83 -2.23 -13.43
C TYR A 138 -9.16 -1.86 -12.10
N ALA A 139 -9.20 -0.59 -11.72
CA ALA A 139 -8.61 -0.12 -10.47
C ALA A 139 -9.32 -0.71 -9.24
N GLN A 140 -10.66 -0.78 -9.27
CA GLN A 140 -11.46 -1.33 -8.18
C GLN A 140 -11.23 -2.85 -8.04
N TRP A 141 -11.04 -3.54 -9.16
CA TRP A 141 -10.69 -4.96 -9.19
C TRP A 141 -9.31 -5.22 -8.59
N LEU A 142 -8.29 -4.44 -8.92
CA LEU A 142 -6.95 -4.57 -8.31
C LEU A 142 -6.97 -4.27 -6.80
N ASN A 143 -7.74 -3.28 -6.38
CA ASN A 143 -7.96 -3.01 -4.95
C ASN A 143 -8.68 -4.17 -4.27
N TRP A 144 -9.68 -4.77 -4.93
CA TRP A 144 -10.36 -5.97 -4.44
C TRP A 144 -9.39 -7.13 -4.23
N ARG A 145 -8.55 -7.42 -5.23
CA ARG A 145 -7.50 -8.45 -5.13
C ARG A 145 -6.60 -8.22 -3.91
N SER A 146 -6.13 -6.99 -3.72
CA SER A 146 -5.32 -6.61 -2.56
C SER A 146 -6.08 -6.80 -1.23
N SER A 147 -7.37 -6.50 -1.19
CA SER A 147 -8.23 -6.71 -0.02
C SER A 147 -8.41 -8.20 0.32
N MET A 148 -8.42 -9.09 -0.68
CA MET A 148 -8.50 -10.53 -0.45
C MET A 148 -7.23 -11.08 0.20
N ILE A 149 -6.05 -10.59 -0.20
CA ILE A 149 -4.79 -10.92 0.47
C ILE A 149 -4.79 -10.41 1.91
N ALA A 150 -5.25 -9.18 2.14
CA ALA A 150 -5.34 -8.60 3.48
C ALA A 150 -6.31 -9.38 4.39
N ALA A 151 -7.49 -9.73 3.88
CA ALA A 151 -8.48 -10.53 4.60
C ALA A 151 -7.93 -11.92 4.96
N TYR A 152 -7.25 -12.57 4.02
CA TYR A 152 -6.57 -13.84 4.26
C TYR A 152 -5.51 -13.71 5.37
N ALA A 153 -4.62 -12.71 5.26
CA ALA A 153 -3.57 -12.46 6.24
C ALA A 153 -4.11 -12.22 7.66
N SER A 154 -5.19 -11.42 7.78
CA SER A 154 -5.87 -11.13 9.04
C SER A 154 -6.51 -12.37 9.67
N LYS A 155 -7.15 -13.20 8.84
CA LYS A 155 -7.74 -14.48 9.28
C LYS A 155 -6.69 -15.44 9.83
N ILE A 156 -5.56 -15.61 9.14
CA ILE A 156 -4.45 -16.44 9.64
C ILE A 156 -3.85 -15.83 10.92
N GLY A 157 -3.63 -14.51 10.96
CA GLY A 157 -3.11 -13.82 12.15
C GLY A 157 -3.99 -14.02 13.39
N SER A 158 -5.30 -13.99 13.22
CA SER A 158 -6.27 -14.30 14.30
C SER A 158 -6.09 -15.73 14.82
N SER A 159 -5.84 -16.69 13.92
CA SER A 159 -5.56 -18.08 14.28
C SER A 159 -4.22 -18.25 15.01
N VAL A 160 -3.16 -17.55 14.56
CA VAL A 160 -1.85 -17.50 15.24
C VAL A 160 -2.03 -16.97 16.66
N ARG A 161 -2.68 -15.81 16.83
CA ARG A 161 -2.90 -15.20 18.15
C ARG A 161 -3.71 -16.10 19.08
N LYS A 162 -4.76 -16.74 18.56
CA LYS A 162 -5.58 -17.69 19.33
C LYS A 162 -4.79 -18.93 19.75
N ALA A 163 -4.08 -19.57 18.82
CA ALA A 163 -3.32 -20.79 19.09
C ALA A 163 -2.12 -20.53 20.02
N GLY A 164 -1.46 -19.38 19.84
CA GLY A 164 -0.31 -18.92 20.63
C GLY A 164 -0.66 -18.20 21.93
N ARG A 165 -1.95 -18.01 22.23
CA ARG A 165 -2.43 -17.22 23.39
C ARG A 165 -1.80 -15.83 23.47
N GLY A 166 -1.64 -15.18 22.31
CA GLY A 166 -1.04 -13.86 22.16
C GLY A 166 0.48 -13.78 22.36
N LYS A 167 1.17 -14.93 22.52
CA LYS A 167 2.64 -14.97 22.76
C LYS A 167 3.47 -15.33 21.54
N VAL A 168 2.83 -15.77 20.45
CA VAL A 168 3.48 -16.19 19.22
C VAL A 168 3.44 -15.03 18.25
N GLU A 169 4.61 -14.63 17.76
CA GLU A 169 4.76 -13.54 16.80
C GLU A 169 4.33 -13.98 15.40
N TYR A 170 3.80 -13.05 14.63
CA TYR A 170 3.32 -13.27 13.27
C TYR A 170 3.97 -12.28 12.32
N SER A 171 4.64 -12.80 11.29
CA SER A 171 5.30 -12.00 10.26
C SER A 171 5.10 -12.59 8.86
N ALA A 172 5.39 -11.78 7.83
CA ALA A 172 5.35 -12.23 6.44
C ALA A 172 6.44 -11.59 5.58
N ALA A 173 6.82 -12.29 4.52
CA ALA A 173 7.73 -11.80 3.48
C ALA A 173 6.98 -10.93 2.46
N PHE A 174 7.58 -9.78 2.11
CA PHE A 174 7.04 -8.83 1.13
C PHE A 174 8.09 -8.48 0.07
N ALA A 175 7.66 -8.18 -1.15
CA ALA A 175 8.56 -7.68 -2.19
C ALA A 175 9.11 -6.29 -1.80
N GLY A 176 10.41 -6.20 -1.51
CA GLY A 176 11.03 -4.98 -0.98
C GLY A 176 11.60 -4.05 -2.06
N ASN A 177 12.33 -4.59 -3.06
CA ASN A 177 13.16 -3.81 -4.00
C ASN A 177 12.46 -2.65 -4.70
N ARG A 178 11.15 -2.78 -4.92
CA ARG A 178 10.36 -1.86 -5.76
C ARG A 178 9.01 -1.55 -5.13
N VAL A 179 8.92 -1.57 -3.82
CA VAL A 179 7.68 -1.28 -3.07
C VAL A 179 7.08 0.11 -3.37
N PHE A 180 7.89 1.04 -3.88
CA PHE A 180 7.46 2.35 -4.38
C PHE A 180 6.80 2.32 -5.77
N ASN A 181 6.86 1.20 -6.49
CA ASN A 181 6.24 1.03 -7.80
C ASN A 181 4.87 0.35 -7.68
N TYR A 182 3.82 1.07 -8.09
CA TYR A 182 2.45 0.56 -8.00
C TYR A 182 2.22 -0.71 -8.84
N LYS A 183 2.95 -0.90 -9.95
CA LYS A 183 2.80 -2.09 -10.80
C LYS A 183 3.14 -3.39 -10.06
N ASP A 184 4.09 -3.33 -9.13
CA ASP A 184 4.48 -4.50 -8.34
C ASP A 184 3.39 -4.84 -7.30
N VAL A 185 2.67 -3.83 -6.80
CA VAL A 185 1.48 -4.01 -5.96
C VAL A 185 0.35 -4.63 -6.79
N ASP A 186 0.06 -4.11 -7.98
CA ASP A 186 -1.01 -4.64 -8.84
C ASP A 186 -0.79 -6.11 -9.20
N GLN A 187 0.46 -6.49 -9.48
CA GLN A 187 0.85 -7.87 -9.81
C GLN A 187 0.66 -8.83 -8.62
N SER A 188 1.12 -8.43 -7.44
CA SER A 188 1.21 -9.31 -6.28
C SER A 188 -0.01 -9.23 -5.35
N GLY A 189 -0.80 -8.16 -5.42
CA GLY A 189 -1.82 -7.83 -4.42
C GLY A 189 -1.24 -7.47 -3.04
N GLN A 190 0.08 -7.28 -2.91
CA GLN A 190 0.73 -6.94 -1.64
C GLN A 190 0.62 -5.44 -1.34
N GLU A 191 -0.61 -4.95 -1.11
CA GLU A 191 -0.80 -3.59 -0.61
C GLU A 191 -0.46 -3.53 0.89
N ILE A 192 0.76 -3.09 1.19
CA ILE A 192 1.33 -3.08 2.54
C ILE A 192 0.47 -2.28 3.52
N SER A 193 -0.13 -1.17 3.08
CA SER A 193 -0.97 -0.33 3.97
C SER A 193 -2.25 -1.01 4.45
N LEU A 194 -2.71 -2.04 3.73
CA LEU A 194 -3.84 -2.88 4.11
C LEU A 194 -3.41 -4.11 4.89
N ILE A 195 -2.28 -4.72 4.50
CA ILE A 195 -1.86 -6.04 4.98
C ILE A 195 -1.04 -5.94 6.28
N ALA A 196 -0.17 -4.93 6.40
CA ALA A 196 0.77 -4.79 7.52
C ALA A 196 0.12 -4.85 8.92
N PRO A 197 -1.05 -4.21 9.17
CA PRO A 197 -1.69 -4.25 10.49
C PRO A 197 -2.05 -5.66 10.99
N SER A 198 -2.05 -6.67 10.11
CA SER A 198 -2.31 -8.07 10.50
C SER A 198 -1.13 -8.69 11.26
N PHE A 199 0.07 -8.15 11.13
CA PHE A 199 1.34 -8.72 11.59
C PHE A 199 1.89 -7.98 12.81
N ASP A 200 2.80 -8.63 13.54
CA ASP A 200 3.57 -7.99 14.62
C ASP A 200 4.82 -7.28 14.06
N PHE A 201 5.33 -7.77 12.92
CA PHE A 201 6.33 -7.09 12.09
C PHE A 201 6.30 -7.66 10.66
N ILE A 202 6.81 -6.90 9.69
CA ILE A 202 6.91 -7.34 8.29
C ILE A 202 8.36 -7.56 7.87
N VAL A 203 8.58 -8.40 6.85
CA VAL A 203 9.92 -8.77 6.36
C VAL A 203 10.03 -8.43 4.88
N PRO A 204 10.34 -7.18 4.51
CA PRO A 204 10.60 -6.83 3.12
C PRO A 204 11.89 -7.52 2.65
N VAL A 205 11.79 -8.15 1.48
CA VAL A 205 12.87 -8.92 0.86
C VAL A 205 13.55 -8.05 -0.18
N MET A 206 14.83 -7.80 0.04
CA MET A 206 15.67 -6.96 -0.82
C MET A 206 16.74 -7.83 -1.48
N HIS A 207 16.64 -7.99 -2.79
CA HIS A 207 17.69 -8.57 -3.61
C HIS A 207 18.74 -7.50 -3.89
N VAL A 208 19.99 -7.79 -3.56
CA VAL A 208 21.11 -6.87 -3.77
C VAL A 208 22.13 -7.54 -4.70
N ALA A 209 22.45 -6.87 -5.79
CA ALA A 209 23.41 -7.34 -6.79
C ALA A 209 24.79 -6.68 -6.64
N CYS A 210 24.95 -5.76 -5.68
CA CYS A 210 26.16 -4.95 -5.47
C CYS A 210 26.45 -4.01 -6.65
N LEU A 211 25.39 -3.35 -7.17
CA LEU A 211 25.48 -2.42 -8.30
C LEU A 211 25.41 -0.96 -7.83
N GLU A 212 25.98 -0.06 -8.62
CA GLU A 212 25.88 1.39 -8.40
C GLU A 212 24.42 1.85 -8.39
N GLY A 213 24.05 2.72 -7.44
CA GLY A 213 22.69 3.24 -7.27
C GLY A 213 21.72 2.35 -6.47
N GLU A 214 22.14 1.15 -6.04
CA GLU A 214 21.29 0.29 -5.19
C GLU A 214 21.04 0.88 -3.79
N GLY A 215 21.98 1.65 -3.23
CA GLY A 215 21.77 2.37 -1.97
C GLY A 215 20.60 3.36 -2.05
N GLU A 216 20.48 4.09 -3.16
CA GLU A 216 19.35 4.99 -3.39
C GLU A 216 18.03 4.22 -3.55
N MET A 217 18.04 3.11 -4.30
CA MET A 217 16.87 2.23 -4.42
C MET A 217 16.44 1.68 -3.04
N LEU A 218 17.39 1.28 -2.20
CA LEU A 218 17.13 0.81 -0.84
C LEU A 218 16.52 1.93 0.00
N ALA A 219 17.12 3.12 0.01
CA ALA A 219 16.61 4.28 0.74
C ALA A 219 15.17 4.62 0.32
N ARG A 220 14.90 4.70 -0.99
CA ARG A 220 13.53 4.92 -1.53
C ARG A 220 12.56 3.82 -1.12
N SER A 221 13.02 2.58 -1.08
CA SER A 221 12.19 1.44 -0.66
C SER A 221 11.87 1.50 0.83
N LEU A 222 12.83 1.85 1.69
CA LEU A 222 12.61 2.03 3.12
C LEU A 222 11.65 3.17 3.42
N VAL A 223 11.80 4.30 2.72
CA VAL A 223 10.86 5.43 2.78
C VAL A 223 9.46 4.97 2.42
N SER A 224 9.27 4.32 1.27
CA SER A 224 7.97 3.82 0.83
C SER A 224 7.39 2.78 1.79
N LEU A 225 8.22 1.87 2.32
CA LEU A 225 7.80 0.90 3.34
C LEU A 225 7.32 1.60 4.61
N ARG A 226 8.05 2.58 5.12
CA ARG A 226 7.67 3.34 6.30
C ARG A 226 6.39 4.14 6.05
N VAL A 227 6.28 4.80 4.90
CA VAL A 227 5.08 5.51 4.47
C VAL A 227 3.88 4.60 4.31
N LYS A 228 4.04 3.32 3.95
CA LYS A 228 2.91 2.38 3.79
C LYS A 228 2.57 1.58 5.05
N SER A 229 3.57 1.26 5.88
CA SER A 229 3.42 0.39 7.04
C SER A 229 3.28 1.13 8.38
N GLY A 230 3.55 2.43 8.42
CA GLY A 230 3.36 3.27 9.60
C GLY A 230 4.40 2.96 10.66
N ALA A 231 3.98 2.87 11.91
CA ALA A 231 4.85 2.47 13.02
C ALA A 231 5.18 0.96 13.03
N MET A 232 4.68 0.17 12.07
CA MET A 232 4.95 -1.26 12.00
C MET A 232 6.46 -1.53 11.93
N PRO A 233 7.01 -2.36 12.83
CA PRO A 233 8.40 -2.75 12.74
C PRO A 233 8.64 -3.57 11.46
N PHE A 234 9.80 -3.39 10.84
CA PHE A 234 10.20 -4.25 9.73
C PHE A 234 11.65 -4.67 9.80
N VAL A 235 11.88 -5.96 9.50
CA VAL A 235 13.19 -6.60 9.46
C VAL A 235 13.53 -6.83 8.00
N VAL A 236 14.49 -6.10 7.46
CA VAL A 236 14.82 -6.17 6.04
C VAL A 236 15.64 -7.42 5.77
N ARG A 237 15.10 -8.33 4.96
CA ARG A 237 15.80 -9.54 4.57
C ARG A 237 16.61 -9.29 3.30
N LEU A 238 17.93 -9.27 3.44
CA LEU A 238 18.85 -9.20 2.30
C LEU A 238 19.02 -10.57 1.65
N ILE A 239 18.95 -10.57 0.32
CA ILE A 239 19.35 -11.68 -0.53
C ILE A 239 20.55 -11.18 -1.35
N GLY A 240 21.72 -11.70 -1.01
CA GLY A 240 22.97 -11.38 -1.71
C GLY A 240 22.96 -11.80 -3.20
N PRO A 241 23.99 -11.42 -3.96
CA PRO A 241 24.09 -11.69 -5.38
C PRO A 241 23.97 -13.20 -5.67
N ALA A 242 23.22 -13.55 -6.71
CA ALA A 242 22.76 -14.92 -6.97
C ALA A 242 23.88 -15.93 -7.31
N ASP A 243 25.13 -15.49 -7.52
CA ASP A 243 26.18 -16.30 -8.12
C ASP A 243 27.47 -16.39 -7.28
N GLY A 244 27.36 -16.30 -5.95
CA GLY A 244 28.54 -16.36 -5.07
C GLY A 244 29.42 -15.11 -5.16
N GLY A 245 28.87 -14.01 -5.68
CA GLY A 245 29.51 -12.70 -5.64
C GLY A 245 29.81 -12.27 -4.21
N MET A 246 30.96 -11.62 -4.03
CA MET A 246 31.35 -11.02 -2.77
C MET A 246 30.71 -9.65 -2.63
N MET A 247 30.09 -9.40 -1.48
CA MET A 247 29.71 -8.07 -1.07
C MET A 247 30.97 -7.36 -0.56
N THR A 248 31.31 -6.20 -1.13
CA THR A 248 32.45 -5.42 -0.66
C THR A 248 32.12 -4.78 0.70
N ASP A 249 33.16 -4.51 1.50
CA ASP A 249 32.99 -3.91 2.83
C ASP A 249 32.41 -2.49 2.72
N ASP A 250 32.76 -1.74 1.68
CA ASP A 250 32.20 -0.41 1.39
C ASP A 250 30.70 -0.48 1.08
N TYR A 251 30.28 -1.41 0.20
CA TYR A 251 28.86 -1.59 -0.13
C TYR A 251 28.06 -2.06 1.08
N LEU A 252 28.60 -3.03 1.85
CA LEU A 252 27.94 -3.49 3.06
C LEU A 252 27.81 -2.35 4.09
N SER A 253 28.82 -1.50 4.21
CA SER A 253 28.77 -0.32 5.09
C SER A 253 27.68 0.66 4.65
N GLU A 254 27.58 0.96 3.35
CA GLU A 254 26.52 1.81 2.78
C GLU A 254 25.13 1.23 3.06
N VAL A 255 24.93 -0.08 2.80
CA VAL A 255 23.67 -0.76 3.07
C VAL A 255 23.31 -0.74 4.55
N LEU A 256 24.28 -1.02 5.44
CA LEU A 256 24.06 -0.99 6.89
C LEU A 256 23.73 0.42 7.38
N GLU A 257 24.32 1.47 6.80
CA GLU A 257 23.99 2.87 7.09
C GLU A 257 22.55 3.17 6.71
N VAL A 258 22.16 2.90 5.46
CA VAL A 258 20.78 3.12 4.97
C VAL A 258 19.75 2.35 5.80
N LEU A 259 20.04 1.09 6.15
CA LEU A 259 19.15 0.28 6.97
C LEU A 259 19.02 0.80 8.41
N SER A 260 20.10 1.37 8.97
CA SER A 260 20.09 1.90 10.35
C SER A 260 19.14 3.09 10.52
N ASP A 261 18.82 3.80 9.43
CA ASP A 261 17.93 4.96 9.44
C ASP A 261 16.44 4.60 9.35
N GLY A 262 16.10 3.43 8.81
CA GLY A 262 14.71 3.09 8.48
C GLY A 262 14.19 1.75 9.01
N ALA A 263 15.08 0.76 9.19
CA ALA A 263 14.71 -0.62 9.51
C ALA A 263 14.87 -0.95 11.00
N SER A 264 13.96 -1.78 11.51
CA SER A 264 14.02 -2.28 12.89
C SER A 264 15.04 -3.41 13.05
N GLY A 265 15.44 -4.04 11.95
CA GLY A 265 16.47 -5.07 11.94
C GLY A 265 16.82 -5.54 10.53
N ILE A 266 17.80 -6.43 10.45
CA ILE A 266 18.24 -7.09 9.22
C ILE A 266 18.04 -8.61 9.34
N GLY A 267 17.80 -9.27 8.22
CA GLY A 267 17.85 -10.71 8.08
C GLY A 267 18.66 -11.10 6.86
N PHE A 268 19.21 -12.31 6.87
CA PHE A 268 19.95 -12.86 5.74
C PHE A 268 19.43 -14.25 5.38
N SER A 269 19.27 -14.53 4.09
CA SER A 269 18.60 -15.76 3.63
C SER A 269 19.50 -16.98 3.54
N SER A 270 20.82 -16.80 3.38
CA SER A 270 21.77 -17.90 3.30
C SER A 270 22.77 -17.84 4.46
N TYR A 271 22.49 -18.62 5.50
CA TYR A 271 23.46 -18.82 6.59
C TYR A 271 24.77 -19.39 6.07
N HIS A 272 24.77 -20.14 4.95
CA HIS A 272 26.00 -20.65 4.36
C HIS A 272 26.83 -19.56 3.67
N SER A 273 26.18 -18.59 3.01
CA SER A 273 26.91 -17.48 2.38
C SER A 273 27.49 -16.50 3.40
N ILE A 274 27.15 -16.62 4.68
CA ILE A 274 27.66 -15.73 5.74
C ILE A 274 28.54 -16.50 6.73
N PHE A 275 28.06 -17.65 7.19
CA PHE A 275 28.69 -18.47 8.24
C PHE A 275 29.15 -19.84 7.72
N GLY A 276 29.20 -20.03 6.40
CA GLY A 276 29.71 -21.26 5.80
C GLY A 276 31.13 -21.56 6.26
N LYS A 277 31.43 -22.85 6.48
CA LYS A 277 32.78 -23.27 6.89
C LYS A 277 33.85 -23.06 5.83
N ASP A 278 33.43 -22.90 4.57
CA ASP A 278 34.30 -22.62 3.43
C ASP A 278 34.30 -21.11 3.16
N PRO A 279 35.37 -20.36 3.51
CA PRO A 279 35.44 -18.93 3.30
C PRO A 279 35.29 -18.52 1.83
N ALA A 280 35.70 -19.39 0.89
CA ALA A 280 35.59 -19.13 -0.54
C ALA A 280 34.15 -19.19 -1.08
N ARG A 281 33.21 -19.69 -0.27
CA ARG A 281 31.76 -19.74 -0.60
C ARG A 281 30.94 -18.73 0.18
N ARG A 282 31.58 -17.90 1.00
CA ARG A 282 30.90 -16.80 1.67
C ARG A 282 30.77 -15.65 0.68
N SER A 283 29.67 -14.90 0.80
CA SER A 283 29.46 -13.61 0.16
C SER A 283 29.87 -12.44 1.08
N ILE A 284 30.21 -12.72 2.34
CA ILE A 284 30.66 -11.75 3.34
C ILE A 284 31.96 -12.27 3.95
N ASN A 285 33.01 -11.45 3.94
CA ASN A 285 34.31 -11.77 4.54
C ASN A 285 34.28 -11.55 6.08
N GLU A 286 35.41 -11.76 6.76
CA GLU A 286 35.50 -11.54 8.21
C GLU A 286 35.33 -10.06 8.61
N GLU A 287 35.76 -9.12 7.77
CA GLU A 287 35.60 -7.68 8.06
C GLU A 287 34.14 -7.24 7.95
N GLY A 288 33.42 -7.70 6.93
CA GLY A 288 31.98 -7.54 6.82
C GLY A 288 31.21 -8.15 7.99
N LEU A 289 31.66 -9.29 8.54
CA LEU A 289 31.11 -9.82 9.79
C LEU A 289 31.37 -8.90 10.98
N ASN A 290 32.57 -8.29 11.07
CA ASN A 290 32.87 -7.29 12.09
C ASN A 290 32.00 -6.04 11.94
N LEU A 291 31.77 -5.56 10.71
CA LEU A 291 30.89 -4.44 10.40
C LEU A 291 29.45 -4.71 10.84
N ILE A 292 28.92 -5.89 10.51
CA ILE A 292 27.63 -6.36 11.02
C ILE A 292 27.65 -6.34 12.55
N ASN A 293 28.58 -7.03 13.20
CA ASN A 293 28.65 -7.09 14.66
C ASN A 293 28.72 -5.70 15.32
N LYS A 294 29.46 -4.77 14.73
CA LYS A 294 29.58 -3.38 15.17
C LYS A 294 28.26 -2.62 15.02
N ALA A 295 27.59 -2.76 13.87
CA ALA A 295 26.28 -2.14 13.62
C ALA A 295 25.22 -2.64 14.61
N PHE A 296 25.27 -3.92 14.99
CA PHE A 296 24.28 -4.54 15.88
C PHE A 296 24.57 -4.36 17.37
N GLY A 297 25.84 -4.36 17.80
CA GLY A 297 26.24 -4.28 19.22
C GLY A 297 25.47 -5.24 20.15
N GLY A 298 24.96 -6.35 19.60
CA GLY A 298 24.09 -7.33 20.29
C GLY A 298 22.63 -6.93 20.55
N LYS A 299 22.11 -5.80 20.03
CA LYS A 299 20.76 -5.27 20.37
C LYS A 299 19.88 -4.83 19.19
N GLY A 300 20.28 -5.07 17.93
CA GLY A 300 19.56 -4.58 16.75
C GLY A 300 20.27 -3.41 16.07
N LEU A 301 19.74 -2.91 14.94
CA LEU A 301 20.26 -1.70 14.30
C LEU A 301 20.08 -0.51 15.25
N LYS A 302 21.12 0.30 15.42
CA LYS A 302 21.04 1.54 16.20
C LYS A 302 20.83 2.71 15.26
N ALA A 303 19.76 3.47 15.46
CA ALA A 303 19.60 4.75 14.79
C ALA A 303 20.82 5.63 15.10
N ARG A 304 21.42 6.22 14.07
CA ARG A 304 22.55 7.14 14.23
C ARG A 304 21.99 8.47 14.72
N HIS A 305 22.03 8.71 16.04
CA HIS A 305 21.82 10.05 16.60
C HIS A 305 23.08 10.89 16.35
N GLU A 306 23.34 11.23 15.09
CA GLU A 306 24.17 12.39 14.80
C GLU A 306 23.27 13.61 14.69
N THR A 307 23.53 14.60 15.52
CA THR A 307 23.12 15.99 15.32
C THR A 307 23.61 16.43 13.93
N LEU A 308 22.80 16.21 12.91
CA LEU A 308 23.00 16.73 11.57
C LEU A 308 22.69 18.23 11.58
N THR A 309 23.68 19.02 12.02
CA THR A 309 23.92 20.37 11.48
C THR A 309 24.70 20.31 10.17
N GLY A 310 24.71 19.16 9.49
CA GLY A 310 25.22 18.99 8.15
C GLY A 310 24.06 18.98 7.17
N SER A 311 23.91 20.04 6.39
CA SER A 311 23.15 19.99 5.16
C SER A 311 23.75 18.89 4.27
N PHE A 312 22.99 17.85 3.94
CA PHE A 312 23.22 17.15 2.68
C PHE A 312 22.89 18.17 1.58
N SER A 313 23.91 18.89 1.12
CA SER A 313 23.83 19.62 -0.13
C SER A 313 24.07 18.61 -1.25
N LEU A 314 23.14 18.58 -2.20
CA LEU A 314 23.21 17.81 -3.44
C LEU A 314 24.09 18.54 -4.49
N ASP A 315 25.09 19.32 -4.06
CA ASP A 315 25.87 20.17 -4.99
C ASP A 315 27.03 19.46 -5.69
N SER A 316 27.14 18.13 -5.62
CA SER A 316 28.14 17.39 -6.39
C SER A 316 27.55 16.28 -7.23
N VAL A 317 26.48 16.57 -7.97
CA VAL A 317 26.15 15.85 -9.19
C VAL A 317 26.00 16.88 -10.29
N SER A 318 26.86 16.77 -11.30
CA SER A 318 26.87 17.67 -12.46
C SER A 318 25.47 17.72 -13.08
N LEU A 319 24.81 18.86 -12.89
CA LEU A 319 23.50 19.19 -13.41
C LEU A 319 23.53 19.16 -14.94
N MET A 320 22.83 18.18 -15.52
CA MET A 320 22.09 18.39 -16.77
C MET A 320 20.60 18.32 -16.42
N PRO A 321 20.00 19.44 -15.93
CA PRO A 321 18.69 19.45 -15.32
C PRO A 321 17.59 19.79 -16.33
N GLY A 322 16.42 19.20 -16.15
CA GLY A 322 15.16 19.80 -16.58
C GLY A 322 14.56 19.34 -17.91
N PHE A 323 15.33 18.90 -18.90
CA PHE A 323 14.76 18.65 -20.24
C PHE A 323 14.13 17.26 -20.45
N LEU A 324 14.58 16.20 -19.77
CA LEU A 324 14.10 14.84 -20.05
C LEU A 324 12.86 14.44 -19.23
N ALA A 325 12.75 14.92 -17.98
CA ALA A 325 11.64 14.57 -17.10
C ALA A 325 10.33 15.26 -17.47
N MET A 326 10.40 16.48 -18.02
CA MET A 326 9.22 17.20 -18.51
C MET A 326 8.71 16.61 -19.84
N PHE A 327 9.61 16.08 -20.68
CA PHE A 327 9.24 15.52 -21.99
C PHE A 327 8.50 14.17 -21.88
N LEU A 328 8.81 13.34 -20.88
CA LEU A 328 8.13 12.05 -20.66
C LEU A 328 6.70 12.19 -20.13
N VAL A 329 6.42 13.25 -19.34
CA VAL A 329 5.07 13.54 -18.83
C VAL A 329 4.18 14.16 -19.92
N VAL A 330 4.76 14.88 -20.88
CA VAL A 330 4.04 15.46 -22.03
C VAL A 330 3.76 14.41 -23.11
N VAL A 331 4.71 13.52 -23.41
CA VAL A 331 4.54 12.53 -24.50
C VAL A 331 3.56 11.41 -24.12
N PHE A 332 3.46 10.99 -22.85
CA PHE A 332 2.46 10.00 -22.46
C PHE A 332 1.03 10.56 -22.40
N ASN A 333 0.86 11.86 -22.11
CA ASN A 333 -0.45 12.51 -22.14
C ASN A 333 -0.92 12.89 -23.56
N MET A 334 -0.01 13.01 -24.54
CA MET A 334 -0.39 13.31 -25.93
C MET A 334 -0.69 12.09 -26.82
N VAL A 335 -0.38 10.85 -26.40
CA VAL A 335 -0.54 9.67 -27.27
C VAL A 335 -1.71 8.75 -26.87
N ALA A 336 -2.32 8.94 -25.70
CA ALA A 336 -3.52 8.20 -25.28
C ALA A 336 -4.85 8.90 -25.60
N ILE A 337 -4.83 9.99 -26.39
CA ILE A 337 -6.03 10.68 -26.90
C ILE A 337 -5.80 10.95 -28.39
N PRO A 338 -5.92 9.92 -29.26
CA PRO A 338 -6.87 10.10 -30.34
C PRO A 338 -7.45 8.77 -30.83
N VAL A 339 -8.48 8.23 -30.17
CA VAL A 339 -9.38 7.26 -30.82
C VAL A 339 -10.87 7.55 -30.61
N TYR A 340 -11.29 8.36 -29.64
CA TYR A 340 -12.71 8.78 -29.57
C TYR A 340 -12.85 10.24 -29.17
N GLY A 341 -13.51 11.02 -30.03
CA GLY A 341 -13.98 12.38 -29.73
C GLY A 341 -13.50 13.47 -30.71
N ARG A 342 -13.98 13.43 -31.96
CA ARG A 342 -13.78 14.50 -32.94
C ARG A 342 -14.77 15.65 -32.70
N LYS A 343 -14.25 16.88 -32.81
CA LYS A 343 -14.86 18.18 -33.21
C LYS A 343 -15.72 18.95 -32.20
N THR A 344 -15.11 20.01 -31.64
CA THR A 344 -15.37 21.46 -31.82
C THR A 344 -14.35 22.16 -30.89
N GLY A 345 -13.47 23.09 -31.26
CA GLY A 345 -13.47 24.03 -32.37
C GLY A 345 -13.80 25.45 -31.89
N GLN A 346 -13.02 26.03 -30.96
CA GLN A 346 -12.61 27.45 -30.98
C GLN A 346 -11.79 27.80 -29.73
N GLU A 347 -10.71 28.54 -29.97
CA GLU A 347 -9.87 29.20 -28.97
C GLU A 347 -10.69 30.26 -28.24
N GLU A 348 -10.82 30.13 -26.92
CA GLU A 348 -11.01 31.25 -26.02
C GLU A 348 -9.96 31.16 -24.92
N SER A 349 -9.04 32.11 -24.94
CA SER A 349 -8.22 32.48 -23.79
C SER A 349 -9.15 32.87 -22.65
N ALA A 350 -9.52 31.91 -21.80
CA ALA A 350 -10.22 32.20 -20.56
C ALA A 350 -9.23 32.82 -19.58
N MET A 351 -9.52 34.09 -19.25
CA MET A 351 -8.88 34.84 -18.20
C MET A 351 -8.73 34.02 -16.92
N ILE A 352 -7.56 34.15 -16.28
CA ILE A 352 -7.35 33.80 -14.89
C ILE A 352 -8.32 34.64 -14.07
N ALA A 353 -9.47 34.09 -13.71
CA ALA A 353 -10.38 34.69 -12.75
C ALA A 353 -9.71 34.63 -11.38
N ALA A 354 -9.53 35.79 -10.76
CA ALA A 354 -9.16 35.90 -9.35
C ALA A 354 -10.18 35.14 -8.47
N PRO A 355 -9.77 34.59 -7.30
CA PRO A 355 -10.70 33.90 -6.42
C PRO A 355 -11.77 34.88 -5.95
N LEU A 356 -13.04 34.53 -6.19
CA LEU A 356 -14.19 35.23 -5.62
C LEU A 356 -14.15 35.06 -4.10
N ASP A 357 -13.94 36.16 -3.40
CA ASP A 357 -13.90 36.34 -1.93
C ASP A 357 -15.29 36.11 -1.24
N THR A 358 -16.19 35.36 -1.89
CA THR A 358 -17.57 35.10 -1.43
C THR A 358 -17.84 33.63 -1.08
N SER A 359 -16.86 32.72 -1.24
CA SER A 359 -17.08 31.26 -1.09
C SER A 359 -16.92 30.71 0.34
N VAL A 360 -16.26 31.43 1.26
CA VAL A 360 -15.84 30.88 2.57
C VAL A 360 -17.03 30.46 3.47
N HIS A 361 -18.18 31.11 3.34
CA HIS A 361 -19.39 30.77 4.11
C HIS A 361 -20.27 29.70 3.44
N GLN A 362 -20.31 29.63 2.11
CA GLN A 362 -21.22 28.72 1.38
C GLN A 362 -20.80 27.26 1.48
N TRP A 363 -19.50 26.95 1.43
CA TRP A 363 -19.05 25.55 1.47
C TRP A 363 -19.26 24.89 2.84
N ARG A 364 -19.22 25.65 3.93
CA ARG A 364 -19.45 25.14 5.29
C ARG A 364 -20.90 24.72 5.50
N GLU A 365 -21.85 25.49 4.95
CA GLU A 365 -23.27 25.13 4.96
C GLU A 365 -23.52 23.86 4.13
N MET A 366 -22.95 23.78 2.93
CA MET A 366 -23.02 22.57 2.11
C MET A 366 -22.39 21.35 2.80
N ALA A 367 -21.27 21.53 3.53
CA ALA A 367 -20.65 20.46 4.30
C ALA A 367 -21.54 19.95 5.45
N ALA A 368 -22.28 20.85 6.13
CA ALA A 368 -23.23 20.49 7.17
C ALA A 368 -24.44 19.72 6.61
N ASP A 369 -24.97 20.14 5.47
CA ASP A 369 -26.02 19.38 4.77
C ASP A 369 -25.51 17.97 4.40
N MET A 370 -24.27 17.87 3.92
CA MET A 370 -23.67 16.58 3.60
C MET A 370 -23.52 15.64 4.81
N SER A 371 -23.19 16.16 5.99
CA SER A 371 -23.11 15.33 7.20
C SER A 371 -24.45 14.73 7.61
N GLU A 372 -25.56 15.42 7.32
CA GLU A 372 -26.93 14.93 7.53
C GLU A 372 -27.39 13.92 6.47
N GLY A 373 -26.57 13.68 5.43
CA GLY A 373 -26.81 12.65 4.41
C GLY A 373 -27.64 13.10 3.20
N PHE A 374 -27.97 14.39 3.11
CA PHE A 374 -28.78 14.94 2.02
C PHE A 374 -28.19 16.24 1.45
N LEU A 375 -28.42 16.50 0.17
CA LEU A 375 -28.10 17.75 -0.50
C LEU A 375 -29.31 18.25 -1.28
N SER A 376 -29.48 19.57 -1.35
CA SER A 376 -30.39 20.17 -2.35
C SER A 376 -29.80 20.02 -3.75
N GLY A 377 -30.65 19.98 -4.79
CA GLY A 377 -30.18 19.97 -6.17
C GLY A 377 -29.30 21.19 -6.52
N SER A 378 -29.66 22.37 -6.00
CA SER A 378 -28.86 23.58 -6.16
C SER A 378 -27.47 23.49 -5.51
N SER A 379 -27.39 22.95 -4.29
CA SER A 379 -26.11 22.74 -3.60
C SER A 379 -25.25 21.71 -4.34
N ALA A 380 -25.86 20.62 -4.84
CA ALA A 380 -25.18 19.62 -5.64
C ALA A 380 -24.64 20.21 -6.95
N GLU A 381 -25.38 21.09 -7.63
CA GLU A 381 -24.92 21.76 -8.84
C GLU A 381 -23.79 22.77 -8.56
N GLU A 382 -23.83 23.44 -7.41
CA GLU A 382 -22.77 24.34 -6.97
C GLU A 382 -21.47 23.61 -6.65
N ILE A 383 -21.55 22.47 -5.93
CA ILE A 383 -20.42 21.57 -5.70
C ILE A 383 -19.86 21.06 -7.03
N SER A 384 -20.74 20.59 -7.91
CA SER A 384 -20.45 20.15 -9.29
C SER A 384 -19.63 21.21 -10.06
N ARG A 385 -20.04 22.49 -10.02
CA ARG A 385 -19.32 23.61 -10.63
C ARG A 385 -17.97 23.88 -9.96
N MET A 386 -17.93 23.86 -8.63
CA MET A 386 -16.70 24.02 -7.85
C MET A 386 -15.68 22.93 -8.21
N LEU A 387 -16.07 21.65 -8.21
CA LEU A 387 -15.19 20.54 -8.55
C LEU A 387 -14.61 20.65 -9.97
N ARG A 388 -15.41 21.12 -10.94
CA ARG A 388 -14.96 21.31 -12.33
C ARG A 388 -14.06 22.53 -12.53
N SER A 389 -14.01 23.45 -11.57
CA SER A 389 -13.10 24.60 -11.61
C SER A 389 -11.62 24.20 -11.47
N TYR A 390 -11.36 23.02 -10.90
CA TYR A 390 -10.03 22.47 -10.76
C TYR A 390 -9.70 21.53 -11.92
N ASP A 391 -8.56 21.79 -12.57
CA ASP A 391 -7.94 20.80 -13.45
C ASP A 391 -7.17 19.75 -12.64
N ALA A 392 -6.70 18.69 -13.32
CA ALA A 392 -5.96 17.62 -12.67
C ALA A 392 -4.67 18.12 -11.97
N ARG A 393 -4.06 19.20 -12.46
CA ARG A 393 -2.86 19.80 -11.89
C ARG A 393 -3.19 20.54 -10.58
N GLY A 394 -4.27 21.30 -10.54
CA GLY A 394 -4.78 21.99 -9.36
C GLY A 394 -5.14 21.00 -8.25
N VAL A 395 -5.87 19.92 -8.59
CA VAL A 395 -6.19 18.84 -7.64
C VAL A 395 -4.92 18.22 -7.07
N HIS A 396 -3.97 17.85 -7.92
CA HIS A 396 -2.71 17.24 -7.49
C HIS A 396 -1.90 18.16 -6.57
N LYS A 397 -1.76 19.44 -6.93
CA LYS A 397 -1.04 20.44 -6.14
C LYS A 397 -1.64 20.64 -4.76
N ASN A 398 -2.96 20.77 -4.67
CA ASN A 398 -3.63 20.97 -3.39
C ASN A 398 -3.61 19.70 -2.52
N ARG A 399 -3.63 18.50 -3.11
CA ARG A 399 -3.39 17.24 -2.38
C ARG A 399 -2.00 17.17 -1.77
N ILE A 400 -0.96 17.60 -2.50
CA ILE A 400 0.39 17.73 -1.96
C ILE A 400 0.39 18.72 -0.78
N ALA A 401 -0.15 19.92 -0.97
CA ALA A 401 -0.20 20.95 0.07
C ALA A 401 -0.93 20.46 1.33
N MET A 402 -2.06 19.77 1.16
CA MET A 402 -2.82 19.17 2.25
C MET A 402 -2.03 18.11 3.02
N VAL A 403 -1.25 17.27 2.35
CA VAL A 403 -0.38 16.30 3.04
C VAL A 403 0.74 17.01 3.79
N LEU A 404 1.38 18.01 3.19
CA LEU A 404 2.43 18.80 3.86
C LEU A 404 1.87 19.52 5.09
N ASP A 405 0.66 20.08 4.98
CA ASP A 405 -0.05 20.74 6.07
C ASP A 405 -0.39 19.77 7.21
N ALA A 406 -0.89 18.57 6.89
CA ALA A 406 -1.14 17.52 7.86
C ALA A 406 0.13 17.11 8.62
N VAL A 407 1.28 17.04 7.93
CA VAL A 407 2.59 16.79 8.57
C VAL A 407 2.97 17.91 9.56
N THR A 408 2.57 19.17 9.32
CA THR A 408 2.84 20.26 10.28
C THR A 408 1.98 20.23 11.54
N ARG A 409 0.75 19.71 11.44
CA ARG A 409 -0.17 19.61 12.58
C ARG A 409 0.04 18.35 13.41
N SER A 410 0.61 17.31 12.81
CA SER A 410 1.07 16.12 13.50
C SER A 410 2.34 16.43 14.31
N ALA A 411 2.22 16.53 15.63
CA ALA A 411 3.37 16.73 16.51
C ALA A 411 4.26 15.46 16.66
N SER A 412 3.88 14.32 16.07
CA SER A 412 4.31 13.05 16.65
C SER A 412 4.25 11.78 15.74
N PRO A 413 4.66 10.61 16.27
CA PRO A 413 5.42 9.60 15.53
C PRO A 413 4.54 8.68 14.69
N MET A 414 4.51 8.90 13.37
CA MET A 414 3.91 8.07 12.31
C MET A 414 2.42 7.67 12.46
N THR A 415 2.02 7.12 13.61
CA THR A 415 0.67 6.70 13.99
C THR A 415 -0.31 7.87 13.97
N GLU A 416 0.05 9.01 14.55
CA GLU A 416 -0.81 10.22 14.56
C GLU A 416 -0.98 10.80 13.15
N LEU A 417 0.09 10.83 12.35
CA LEU A 417 0.00 11.22 10.95
C LEU A 417 -0.92 10.26 10.17
N TYR A 418 -0.84 8.96 10.45
CA TYR A 418 -1.73 7.98 9.83
C TYR A 418 -3.18 8.27 10.18
N GLU A 419 -3.50 8.51 11.45
CA GLU A 419 -4.87 8.83 11.88
C GLU A 419 -5.36 10.13 11.22
N ALA A 420 -4.53 11.18 11.18
CA ALA A 420 -4.86 12.45 10.54
C ALA A 420 -5.09 12.34 9.02
N VAL A 421 -4.52 11.32 8.37
CA VAL A 421 -4.49 11.18 6.91
C VAL A 421 -5.39 10.02 6.43
N CYS A 422 -5.98 9.21 7.32
CA CYS A 422 -6.67 7.95 6.97
C CYS A 422 -8.15 7.86 7.40
N CYS A 423 -8.95 8.91 7.20
CA CYS A 423 -10.39 8.94 7.56
C CYS A 423 -11.28 7.93 6.81
N SER A 424 -10.78 7.18 5.81
CA SER A 424 -11.45 6.00 5.22
C SER A 424 -10.43 5.03 4.59
N MET A 425 -10.83 3.78 4.29
CA MET A 425 -9.96 2.82 3.59
C MET A 425 -9.59 3.27 2.16
N GLU A 426 -10.53 3.89 1.42
CA GLU A 426 -10.23 4.45 0.09
C GLU A 426 -9.31 5.66 0.18
N TRP A 427 -9.52 6.50 1.20
CA TRP A 427 -8.71 7.69 1.45
C TRP A 427 -7.29 7.34 1.89
N LYS A 428 -7.15 6.33 2.76
CA LYS A 428 -5.85 5.86 3.26
C LYS A 428 -4.89 5.54 2.13
N ALA A 429 -5.30 4.76 1.12
CA ALA A 429 -4.41 4.40 0.01
C ALA A 429 -3.99 5.62 -0.82
N LEU A 430 -4.93 6.52 -1.10
CA LEU A 430 -4.67 7.73 -1.88
C LEU A 430 -3.76 8.70 -1.11
N ALA A 431 -4.04 8.94 0.16
CA ALA A 431 -3.31 9.90 0.95
C ALA A 431 -1.89 9.40 1.29
N LEU A 432 -1.71 8.09 1.53
CA LEU A 432 -0.38 7.48 1.63
C LEU A 432 0.41 7.53 0.30
N LYS A 433 -0.27 7.52 -0.85
CA LYS A 433 0.39 7.74 -2.15
C LYS A 433 0.99 9.14 -2.24
N TYR A 434 0.25 10.17 -1.83
CA TYR A 434 0.76 11.54 -1.82
C TYR A 434 1.85 11.74 -0.75
N LEU A 435 1.72 11.12 0.42
CA LEU A 435 2.79 11.10 1.43
C LEU A 435 4.07 10.46 0.88
N ASN A 436 3.94 9.36 0.15
CA ASN A 436 5.08 8.69 -0.48
C ASN A 436 5.73 9.59 -1.52
N GLU A 437 4.93 10.25 -2.35
CA GLU A 437 5.40 11.18 -3.36
C GLU A 437 6.18 12.36 -2.75
N VAL A 438 5.65 13.03 -1.72
CA VAL A 438 6.35 14.16 -1.09
C VAL A 438 7.63 13.74 -0.36
N CYS A 439 7.70 12.50 0.15
CA CYS A 439 8.94 11.94 0.68
C CYS A 439 9.96 11.69 -0.42
N LEU A 440 9.56 11.09 -1.55
CA LEU A 440 10.43 10.83 -2.70
C LEU A 440 10.95 12.12 -3.37
N LEU A 441 10.14 13.19 -3.36
CA LEU A 441 10.52 14.51 -3.85
C LEU A 441 11.38 15.30 -2.85
N GLY A 442 11.62 14.77 -1.64
CA GLY A 442 12.44 15.41 -0.62
C GLY A 442 11.78 16.60 0.07
N TYR A 443 10.45 16.73 0.00
CA TYR A 443 9.68 17.74 0.77
C TYR A 443 9.43 17.30 2.20
N VAL A 444 9.41 15.99 2.43
CA VAL A 444 9.20 15.38 3.74
C VAL A 444 10.33 14.40 4.02
N ALA A 445 10.90 14.47 5.21
CA ALA A 445 11.85 13.48 5.72
C ALA A 445 11.12 12.53 6.68
N ILE A 446 11.41 11.23 6.54
CA ILE A 446 10.80 10.17 7.34
C ILE A 446 11.88 9.20 7.82
N ASN A 447 11.84 8.84 9.09
CA ASN A 447 12.69 7.79 9.68
C ASN A 447 11.83 6.76 10.45
N ASP A 448 12.48 5.92 11.27
CA ASP A 448 11.81 4.85 12.01
C ASP A 448 10.64 5.31 12.89
N ARG A 449 10.66 6.57 13.37
CA ARG A 449 9.64 7.11 14.28
C ARG A 449 9.08 8.47 13.88
N PHE A 450 9.79 9.29 13.13
CA PHE A 450 9.45 10.70 12.92
C PHE A 450 9.19 11.02 11.46
N VAL A 451 8.26 11.95 11.25
CA VAL A 451 8.00 12.61 9.98
C VAL A 451 8.17 14.09 10.19
N SER A 452 8.87 14.77 9.28
CA SER A 452 9.06 16.21 9.38
C SER A 452 9.18 16.85 8.00
N LEU A 453 8.74 18.11 7.89
CA LEU A 453 8.98 18.87 6.67
C LEU A 453 10.47 19.19 6.52
N THR A 454 10.98 19.04 5.30
CA THR A 454 12.28 19.61 4.93
C THR A 454 12.15 21.11 4.69
N ARG A 455 13.27 21.77 4.38
CA ARG A 455 13.25 23.20 4.02
C ARG A 455 12.41 23.45 2.76
N SER A 456 12.61 22.66 1.72
CA SER A 456 11.85 22.76 0.47
C SER A 456 10.36 22.48 0.67
N GLY A 457 10.01 21.52 1.53
CA GLY A 457 8.60 21.26 1.88
C GLY A 457 7.93 22.44 2.58
N ARG A 458 8.63 23.12 3.50
CA ARG A 458 8.12 24.35 4.15
C ARG A 458 7.92 25.49 3.15
N GLU A 459 8.87 25.69 2.25
CA GLU A 459 8.79 26.71 1.20
C GLU A 459 7.59 26.44 0.26
N LEU A 460 7.40 25.18 -0.16
CA LEU A 460 6.28 24.78 -1.02
C LEU A 460 4.92 24.95 -0.33
N LEU A 461 4.78 24.56 0.95
CA LEU A 461 3.54 24.75 1.70
C LEU A 461 3.23 26.24 1.90
N THR A 462 4.26 27.06 2.17
CA THR A 462 4.10 28.52 2.29
C THR A 462 3.62 29.12 0.98
N GLN A 463 4.19 28.69 -0.15
CA GLN A 463 3.75 29.11 -1.47
C GLN A 463 2.29 28.71 -1.74
N ALA A 464 1.91 27.46 -1.46
CA ALA A 464 0.54 26.98 -1.68
C ALA A 464 -0.47 27.81 -0.88
N ARG A 465 -0.18 28.11 0.41
CA ARG A 465 -1.03 28.98 1.24
C ARG A 465 -1.14 30.39 0.66
N SER A 466 -0.06 30.96 0.13
CA SER A 466 -0.09 32.27 -0.53
C SER A 466 -0.91 32.29 -1.83
N GLU A 467 -1.08 31.14 -2.47
CA GLU A 467 -1.85 30.95 -3.70
C GLU A 467 -3.31 30.51 -3.41
N GLY A 468 -3.73 30.54 -2.15
CA GLY A 468 -5.13 30.29 -1.74
C GLY A 468 -5.42 28.86 -1.27
N PHE A 469 -4.41 28.05 -0.95
CA PHE A 469 -4.64 26.75 -0.31
C PHE A 469 -5.12 26.93 1.15
N ASP A 470 -6.27 26.35 1.45
CA ASP A 470 -6.86 26.21 2.79
C ASP A 470 -7.17 24.73 3.05
N TYR A 471 -6.78 24.22 4.23
CA TYR A 471 -6.89 22.80 4.51
C TYR A 471 -8.34 22.34 4.66
N ASP A 472 -9.15 23.06 5.43
CA ASP A 472 -10.52 22.63 5.74
C ASP A 472 -11.39 22.67 4.49
N TYR A 473 -11.21 23.69 3.66
CA TYR A 473 -11.83 23.78 2.36
C TYR A 473 -11.38 22.63 1.43
N TRP A 474 -10.09 22.30 1.39
CA TRP A 474 -9.62 21.22 0.53
C TRP A 474 -10.06 19.83 1.02
N ALA A 475 -10.15 19.63 2.33
CA ALA A 475 -10.72 18.40 2.91
C ALA A 475 -12.18 18.20 2.48
N PHE A 476 -12.96 19.28 2.44
CA PHE A 476 -14.32 19.27 1.86
C PHE A 476 -14.30 18.91 0.37
N VAL A 477 -13.46 19.55 -0.45
CA VAL A 477 -13.32 19.25 -1.89
C VAL A 477 -13.00 17.77 -2.13
N GLU A 478 -12.09 17.18 -1.34
CA GLU A 478 -11.75 15.75 -1.46
C GLU A 478 -12.89 14.82 -1.12
N CYS A 479 -13.68 15.15 -0.08
CA CYS A 479 -14.89 14.41 0.24
C CYS A 479 -15.85 14.40 -0.95
N CYS A 480 -16.12 15.57 -1.55
CA CYS A 480 -16.98 15.68 -2.72
C CYS A 480 -16.43 14.94 -3.95
N LEU A 481 -15.11 14.96 -4.18
CA LEU A 481 -14.47 14.25 -5.30
C LEU A 481 -14.66 12.72 -5.27
N GLN A 482 -15.07 12.14 -4.15
CA GLN A 482 -15.29 10.70 -3.98
C GLN A 482 -16.77 10.35 -3.81
N GLN A 483 -17.64 11.37 -3.78
CA GLN A 483 -19.02 11.19 -3.37
C GLN A 483 -19.88 10.65 -4.51
N THR A 484 -20.37 9.43 -4.31
CA THR A 484 -21.47 8.88 -5.10
C THR A 484 -22.80 9.27 -4.45
N VAL A 485 -23.76 9.65 -5.27
CA VAL A 485 -25.08 10.15 -4.86
C VAL A 485 -26.19 9.36 -5.54
N SER A 486 -27.33 9.27 -4.87
CA SER A 486 -28.56 8.71 -5.40
C SER A 486 -29.56 9.84 -5.65
N VAL A 487 -30.15 9.83 -6.84
CA VAL A 487 -31.09 10.87 -7.28
C VAL A 487 -32.36 10.20 -7.79
N VAL A 488 -33.51 10.69 -7.32
CA VAL A 488 -34.81 10.26 -7.84
C VAL A 488 -35.10 11.00 -9.14
N CYS A 489 -35.27 10.25 -10.23
CA CYS A 489 -35.58 10.83 -11.53
C CYS A 489 -36.96 11.52 -11.51
N PRO A 490 -37.07 12.82 -11.84
CA PRO A 490 -38.36 13.52 -11.86
C PRO A 490 -39.30 13.03 -12.97
N HIS A 491 -38.77 12.40 -14.03
CA HIS A 491 -39.57 11.91 -15.15
C HIS A 491 -40.24 10.56 -14.91
N CYS A 492 -39.54 9.63 -14.24
CA CYS A 492 -40.02 8.25 -14.10
C CYS A 492 -40.00 7.72 -12.65
N GLY A 493 -39.49 8.51 -11.69
CA GLY A 493 -39.42 8.14 -10.28
C GLY A 493 -38.35 7.10 -9.92
N SER A 494 -37.55 6.64 -10.90
CA SER A 494 -36.49 5.66 -10.63
C SER A 494 -35.29 6.31 -9.93
N VAL A 495 -34.67 5.59 -9.00
CA VAL A 495 -33.41 6.03 -8.38
C VAL A 495 -32.25 5.77 -9.35
N THR A 496 -31.49 6.81 -9.63
CA THR A 496 -30.26 6.76 -10.43
C THR A 496 -29.07 7.08 -9.54
N GLN A 497 -28.05 6.23 -9.58
CA GLN A 497 -26.78 6.51 -8.92
C GLN A 497 -25.86 7.26 -9.88
N THR A 498 -25.26 8.35 -9.40
CA THR A 498 -24.31 9.17 -10.16
C THR A 498 -23.23 9.72 -9.23
N HIS A 499 -22.26 10.45 -9.79
CA HIS A 499 -21.20 11.11 -9.03
C HIS A 499 -21.43 12.63 -9.03
N VAL A 500 -21.24 13.29 -7.88
CA VAL A 500 -21.51 14.74 -7.73
C VAL A 500 -20.66 15.63 -8.65
N TYR A 501 -19.57 15.08 -9.19
CA TYR A 501 -18.73 15.74 -10.20
C TYR A 501 -19.46 16.06 -11.51
N TRP A 502 -20.45 15.24 -11.91
CA TRP A 502 -21.14 15.38 -13.19
C TRP A 502 -22.37 16.27 -13.04
N SER A 503 -22.39 17.45 -13.69
CA SER A 503 -23.59 18.31 -13.72
C SER A 503 -24.76 17.71 -14.47
N SER A 504 -24.49 16.74 -15.35
CA SER A 504 -25.51 16.01 -16.10
C SER A 504 -25.25 14.52 -16.08
N PHE A 505 -26.32 13.74 -16.04
CA PHE A 505 -26.27 12.28 -16.00
C PHE A 505 -27.57 11.69 -16.55
N ASP A 506 -27.49 10.49 -17.10
CA ASP A 506 -28.65 9.83 -17.69
C ASP A 506 -29.36 8.94 -16.68
N CYS A 507 -30.69 9.02 -16.66
CA CYS A 507 -31.50 8.13 -15.85
C CYS A 507 -31.31 6.66 -16.27
N SER A 508 -31.04 5.80 -15.29
CA SER A 508 -30.79 4.36 -15.50
C SER A 508 -31.97 3.61 -16.12
N GLN A 509 -33.19 4.14 -16.01
CA GLN A 509 -34.41 3.49 -16.51
C GLN A 509 -34.98 4.15 -17.78
N CYS A 510 -35.19 5.47 -17.78
CA CYS A 510 -35.81 6.15 -18.92
C CYS A 510 -34.82 6.82 -19.87
N ALA A 511 -33.51 6.77 -19.58
CA ALA A 511 -32.44 7.38 -20.35
C ALA A 511 -32.61 8.90 -20.60
N ALA A 512 -33.43 9.58 -19.79
CA ALA A 512 -33.52 11.03 -19.82
C ALA A 512 -32.26 11.61 -19.18
N THR A 513 -31.65 12.61 -19.83
CA THR A 513 -30.55 13.39 -19.27
C THR A 513 -31.11 14.33 -18.21
N LEU A 514 -30.57 14.25 -17.00
CA LEU A 514 -30.95 15.02 -15.83
C LEU A 514 -29.81 15.95 -15.44
N HIS A 515 -30.13 17.11 -14.89
CA HIS A 515 -29.19 17.98 -14.20
C HIS A 515 -29.50 18.05 -12.71
N PHE A 516 -28.51 18.40 -11.88
CA PHE A 516 -28.74 18.55 -10.44
C PHE A 516 -29.72 19.68 -10.11
N GLU A 517 -29.78 20.74 -10.93
CA GLU A 517 -30.76 21.81 -10.77
C GLU A 517 -32.22 21.36 -10.98
N ASP A 518 -32.44 20.24 -11.68
CA ASP A 518 -33.77 19.69 -11.98
C ASP A 518 -34.33 18.82 -10.84
N VAL A 519 -33.54 18.57 -9.79
CA VAL A 519 -33.90 17.63 -8.72
C VAL A 519 -33.99 18.30 -7.36
N LEU A 520 -34.99 17.89 -6.57
CA LEU A 520 -35.27 18.51 -5.27
C LEU A 520 -34.26 18.08 -4.20
N THR A 521 -33.94 16.79 -4.17
CA THR A 521 -33.11 16.18 -3.12
C THR A 521 -32.17 15.14 -3.72
N VAL A 522 -30.93 15.19 -3.25
CA VAL A 522 -29.84 14.28 -3.61
C VAL A 522 -29.44 13.54 -2.33
N GLU A 523 -29.55 12.21 -2.33
CA GLU A 523 -29.20 11.38 -1.17
C GLU A 523 -27.75 10.90 -1.28
N LEU A 524 -26.99 11.08 -0.20
CA LEU A 524 -25.58 10.72 -0.15
C LEU A 524 -25.43 9.24 0.22
N HIS A 525 -24.63 8.50 -0.53
CA HIS A 525 -24.29 7.14 -0.15
C HIS A 525 -23.26 7.18 0.99
N GLN A 526 -23.72 7.09 2.24
CA GLN A 526 -22.82 7.07 3.40
C GLN A 526 -22.09 5.72 3.48
N ASN A 527 -20.79 5.72 3.17
CA ASN A 527 -19.92 4.64 3.63
C ASN A 527 -19.81 4.77 5.16
N ARG A 528 -20.28 3.75 5.89
CA ARG A 528 -20.37 3.65 7.38
C ARG A 528 -19.10 4.00 8.19
N THR A 529 -18.01 4.37 7.54
CA THR A 529 -16.71 4.76 8.12
C THR A 529 -16.44 6.28 8.15
N GLN A 530 -17.22 7.12 7.46
CA GLN A 530 -16.92 8.57 7.34
C GLN A 530 -17.48 9.45 8.49
N VAL A 531 -18.47 8.97 9.24
CA VAL A 531 -19.25 9.82 10.19
C VAL A 531 -18.45 10.22 11.44
N ALA A 532 -17.30 9.60 11.71
CA ALA A 532 -16.55 9.88 12.94
C ALA A 532 -15.64 11.12 12.88
N SER A 533 -15.41 11.75 11.72
CA SER A 533 -14.35 12.78 11.58
C SER A 533 -14.80 14.24 11.59
N PHE A 534 -16.10 14.53 11.51
CA PHE A 534 -16.57 15.93 11.54
C PHE A 534 -16.80 16.45 12.96
N ASP A 535 -17.28 15.59 13.88
CA ASP A 535 -17.57 15.98 15.26
C ASP A 535 -16.33 16.04 16.18
N SER A 536 -15.14 15.69 15.69
CA SER A 536 -13.90 15.68 16.49
C SER A 536 -12.85 16.70 16.07
N MET A 537 -13.19 17.68 15.24
CA MET A 537 -12.29 18.79 14.86
C MET A 537 -12.39 20.02 15.79
N ASP A 538 -12.73 19.80 17.06
CA ASP A 538 -12.44 20.76 18.14
C ASP A 538 -11.13 20.36 18.83
N PHE A 539 -9.98 20.82 18.32
CA PHE A 539 -8.74 20.86 19.10
C PHE A 539 -7.93 22.13 18.79
N CYS A 540 -7.68 22.90 19.87
CA CYS A 540 -6.80 24.05 19.95
C CYS A 540 -5.39 23.82 19.40
#